data_AF-A0AAV0JC22-F1
#
_entry.id   AF-A0AAV0JC22-F1
#
_cell.length_a   1.000
_cell.length_b   1.000
_cell.length_c   1.000
_cell.angle_alpha   90.00
_cell.angle_beta   90.00
_cell.angle_gamma   90.00
#
_symmetry.space_group_name_H-M   'P 1'
#
loop_
_entity.id
_entity.type
_entity.pdbx_description
1 polymer ?
#
loop_
_entity_poly.entity_id
_entity_poly.type
_entity_poly.pdbx_seq_one_letter_code
_entity_poly.pdbx_strand_id
1 'polypeptide(L)'
;MLTVGDYYLKLFPKYHPSRVLTVIYLPFALGTMSILAYNESRINTRTRNIAGYLLFFAGTLMLLVLDFATSGKGGAGPFVGICLIVVSFGVADAHVQGGMVGDLSFMCPEFMQSFFAGLAASGAMTSALRLITKAELFLAIATFAEFLCFLLYAFYVPKLPIVKYYRAKAAKEGSKTVSADLKAAGIHTHSEQY
;
A
#
# COMPACT_ATOMS: atom_id res chain seq x y z
N MET A 1 3.57 8.38 -6.09
CA MET A 1 4.27 8.14 -7.39
C MET A 1 3.94 9.21 -8.44
N LEU A 2 2.66 9.50 -8.73
CA LEU A 2 2.26 10.42 -9.81
C LEU A 2 2.70 11.90 -9.61
N THR A 3 2.89 12.32 -8.37
CA THR A 3 3.19 13.73 -8.01
C THR A 3 4.66 14.12 -8.11
N VAL A 4 5.59 13.17 -8.11
CA VAL A 4 7.03 13.42 -8.39
C VAL A 4 7.29 13.42 -9.91
N GLY A 5 6.23 13.31 -10.72
CA GLY A 5 6.32 13.28 -12.18
C GLY A 5 7.07 14.47 -12.79
N ASP A 6 6.89 15.69 -12.26
CA ASP A 6 7.61 16.87 -12.76
C ASP A 6 9.11 16.79 -12.52
N TYR A 7 9.50 16.27 -11.35
CA TYR A 7 10.90 16.05 -11.01
C TYR A 7 11.50 15.04 -11.98
N TYR A 8 10.83 13.90 -12.20
CA TYR A 8 11.30 12.89 -13.15
C TYR A 8 11.29 13.38 -14.60
N LEU A 9 10.33 14.22 -15.01
CA LEU A 9 10.31 14.82 -16.34
C LEU A 9 11.53 15.71 -16.58
N LYS A 10 11.98 16.48 -15.57
CA LYS A 10 13.22 17.26 -15.63
C LYS A 10 14.46 16.36 -15.62
N LEU A 11 14.42 15.29 -14.84
CA LEU A 11 15.57 14.39 -14.63
C LEU A 11 15.80 13.42 -15.81
N PHE A 12 14.73 12.98 -16.46
CA PHE A 12 14.72 11.99 -17.53
C PHE A 12 13.91 12.46 -18.75
N PRO A 13 14.27 13.60 -19.38
CA PRO A 13 13.45 14.22 -20.44
C PRO A 13 13.25 13.32 -21.66
N LYS A 14 14.21 12.42 -21.93
CA LYS A 14 14.18 11.49 -23.08
C LYS A 14 13.35 10.23 -22.85
N TYR A 15 12.91 9.94 -21.62
CA TYR A 15 12.31 8.65 -21.26
C TYR A 15 10.80 8.71 -21.00
N HIS A 16 10.17 9.88 -21.12
CA HIS A 16 8.72 10.08 -20.88
C HIS A 16 8.20 9.39 -19.60
N PRO A 17 8.81 9.67 -18.42
CA PRO A 17 8.57 8.94 -17.17
C PRO A 17 7.10 8.82 -16.79
N SER A 18 6.31 9.88 -16.94
CA SER A 18 4.88 9.85 -16.57
C SER A 18 4.09 8.75 -17.28
N ARG A 19 4.42 8.45 -18.55
CA ARG A 19 3.76 7.40 -19.32
C ARG A 19 4.32 6.03 -18.97
N VAL A 20 5.65 5.89 -18.98
CA VAL A 20 6.33 4.62 -18.74
C VAL A 20 6.00 4.08 -17.36
N LEU A 21 6.10 4.91 -16.32
CA LEU A 21 5.84 4.46 -14.96
C LEU A 21 4.37 4.06 -14.77
N THR A 22 3.42 4.73 -15.44
CA THR A 22 2.00 4.34 -15.40
C THR A 22 1.76 3.00 -16.10
N VAL A 23 2.35 2.81 -17.29
CA VAL A 23 2.26 1.56 -18.06
C VAL A 23 2.88 0.39 -17.31
N ILE A 24 3.91 0.62 -16.50
CA ILE A 24 4.49 -0.41 -15.65
C ILE A 24 3.62 -0.64 -14.41
N TYR A 25 3.21 0.42 -13.72
CA TYR A 25 2.44 0.28 -12.47
C TYR A 25 1.13 -0.49 -12.66
N LEU A 26 0.32 -0.08 -13.64
CA LEU A 26 -1.06 -0.52 -13.79
C LEU A 26 -1.23 -2.04 -14.03
N PRO A 27 -0.51 -2.70 -14.97
CA PRO A 27 -0.66 -4.13 -15.19
C PRO A 27 -0.19 -4.95 -13.99
N PHE A 28 0.84 -4.52 -13.26
CA PHE A 28 1.26 -5.22 -12.05
C PHE A 28 0.26 -5.03 -10.91
N ALA A 29 -0.32 -3.84 -10.76
CA ALA A 29 -1.41 -3.62 -9.80
C ALA A 29 -2.63 -4.47 -10.14
N LEU A 30 -3.17 -4.37 -11.35
CA LEU A 30 -4.37 -5.10 -11.77
C LEU A 30 -4.13 -6.62 -11.81
N GLY A 31 -3.03 -7.07 -12.40
CA GLY A 31 -2.70 -8.49 -12.49
C GLY A 31 -2.53 -9.12 -11.12
N THR A 32 -1.79 -8.47 -10.21
CA THR A 32 -1.62 -8.96 -8.83
C THR A 32 -2.95 -8.95 -8.09
N MET A 33 -3.76 -7.89 -8.24
CA MET A 33 -5.08 -7.78 -7.62
C MET A 33 -6.00 -8.92 -8.10
N SER A 34 -6.05 -9.21 -9.40
CA SER A 34 -6.85 -10.30 -9.97
C SER A 34 -6.42 -11.67 -9.44
N ILE A 35 -5.11 -11.93 -9.35
CA ILE A 35 -4.57 -13.18 -8.79
C ILE A 35 -4.95 -13.32 -7.31
N LEU A 36 -4.78 -12.25 -6.53
CA LEU A 36 -5.11 -12.21 -5.10
C LEU A 36 -6.60 -12.34 -4.84
N ALA A 37 -7.45 -11.80 -5.71
CA ALA A 37 -8.90 -11.94 -5.63
C ALA A 37 -9.34 -13.37 -5.95
N TYR A 38 -8.73 -14.00 -6.97
CA TYR A 38 -9.01 -15.40 -7.31
C TYR A 38 -8.60 -16.37 -6.19
N ASN A 39 -7.47 -16.11 -5.54
CA ASN A 39 -6.94 -16.92 -4.43
C ASN A 39 -7.36 -16.44 -3.03
N GLU A 40 -8.35 -15.56 -2.92
CA GLU A 40 -8.72 -14.89 -1.66
C GLU A 40 -8.96 -15.90 -0.53
N SER A 41 -9.72 -16.96 -0.79
CA SER A 41 -10.08 -17.97 0.22
C SER A 41 -8.89 -18.72 0.85
N ARG A 42 -7.70 -18.62 0.25
CA ARG A 42 -6.46 -19.30 0.66
C ARG A 42 -5.48 -18.36 1.36
N ILE A 43 -5.68 -17.04 1.26
CA ILE A 43 -4.70 -16.04 1.68
C ILE A 43 -5.26 -15.25 2.86
N ASN A 44 -4.44 -15.05 3.89
CA ASN A 44 -4.83 -14.24 5.03
C ASN A 44 -4.73 -12.74 4.69
N THR A 45 -5.81 -11.98 4.90
CA THR A 45 -5.83 -10.54 4.58
C THR A 45 -4.85 -9.74 5.41
N ARG A 46 -4.65 -10.08 6.69
CA ARG A 46 -3.68 -9.41 7.56
C ARG A 46 -2.27 -9.48 7.02
N THR A 47 -1.83 -10.70 6.68
CA THR A 47 -0.49 -10.95 6.15
C THR A 47 -0.31 -10.21 4.84
N ARG A 48 -1.35 -10.21 4.00
CA ARG A 48 -1.39 -9.47 2.73
C ARG A 48 -1.18 -7.97 2.97
N ASN A 49 -1.93 -7.36 3.87
CA ASN A 49 -1.83 -5.93 4.18
C ASN A 49 -0.49 -5.56 4.82
N ILE A 50 0.01 -6.35 5.78
CA ILE A 50 1.33 -6.10 6.41
C ILE A 50 2.44 -6.17 5.35
N ALA A 51 2.41 -7.17 4.47
CA ALA A 51 3.38 -7.30 3.38
C ALA A 51 3.29 -6.10 2.43
N GLY A 52 2.08 -5.67 2.06
CA GLY A 52 1.86 -4.50 1.21
C GLY A 52 2.40 -3.20 1.81
N TYR A 53 2.09 -2.90 3.08
CA TYR A 53 2.63 -1.73 3.77
C TYR A 53 4.15 -1.77 3.91
N LEU A 54 4.73 -2.95 4.19
CA LEU A 54 6.18 -3.11 4.24
C LEU A 54 6.82 -2.87 2.88
N LEU A 55 6.20 -3.34 1.78
CA LEU A 55 6.65 -3.09 0.42
C LEU A 55 6.56 -1.59 0.06
N PHE A 56 5.49 -0.90 0.45
CA PHE A 56 5.39 0.56 0.25
C PHE A 56 6.49 1.32 1.00
N PHE A 57 6.73 0.98 2.27
CA PHE A 57 7.81 1.57 3.05
C PHE A 57 9.19 1.27 2.43
N ALA A 58 9.47 0.01 2.10
CA ALA A 58 10.74 -0.38 1.50
C ALA A 58 10.96 0.28 0.13
N GLY A 59 9.92 0.36 -0.71
CA GLY A 59 10.00 1.00 -2.02
C GLY A 59 10.21 2.51 -1.94
N THR A 60 9.53 3.20 -1.03
CA THR A 60 9.73 4.65 -0.81
C THR A 60 11.12 4.94 -0.23
N LEU A 61 11.60 4.11 0.70
CA LEU A 61 12.96 4.18 1.21
C LEU A 61 14.00 3.92 0.11
N MET A 62 13.78 2.93 -0.77
CA MET A 62 14.66 2.66 -1.91
C MET A 62 14.69 3.83 -2.90
N LEU A 63 13.57 4.49 -3.16
CA LEU A 63 13.57 5.73 -3.95
C LEU A 63 14.41 6.81 -3.27
N LEU A 64 14.30 6.98 -1.95
CA LEU A 64 15.06 7.98 -1.20
C LEU A 64 16.57 7.71 -1.28
N VAL A 65 16.96 6.45 -1.09
CA VAL A 65 18.35 6.01 -1.23
C VAL A 65 18.84 6.21 -2.65
N LEU A 66 18.05 5.88 -3.66
CA LEU A 66 18.41 6.06 -5.08
C LEU A 66 18.59 7.54 -5.43
N ASP A 67 17.69 8.41 -4.96
CA ASP A 67 17.76 9.85 -5.18
C ASP A 67 19.04 10.44 -4.56
N PHE A 68 19.35 10.05 -3.32
CA PHE A 68 20.57 10.46 -2.63
C PHE A 68 21.84 9.90 -3.28
N ALA A 69 21.87 8.61 -3.60
CA ALA A 69 23.03 7.93 -4.20
C ALA A 69 23.35 8.44 -5.60
N THR A 70 22.33 8.89 -6.34
CA THR A 70 22.50 9.51 -7.66
C THR A 70 22.74 11.02 -7.56
N SER A 71 22.66 11.60 -6.36
CA SER A 71 22.67 13.05 -6.13
C SER A 71 21.67 13.78 -7.03
N GLY A 72 20.51 13.15 -7.27
CA GLY A 72 19.49 13.65 -8.21
C GLY A 72 20.00 13.79 -9.65
N LYS A 73 20.98 12.98 -10.08
CA LYS A 73 21.45 12.94 -11.47
C LYS A 73 20.68 11.91 -12.28
N GLY A 74 20.28 12.31 -13.47
CA GLY A 74 19.58 11.45 -14.42
C GLY A 74 20.50 10.42 -15.06
N GLY A 75 19.93 9.48 -15.79
CA GLY A 75 20.66 8.42 -16.47
C GLY A 75 19.81 7.17 -16.71
N ALA A 76 20.30 6.27 -17.55
CA ALA A 76 19.59 5.01 -17.83
C ALA A 76 19.49 4.12 -16.58
N GLY A 77 20.57 3.98 -15.81
CA GLY A 77 20.61 3.17 -14.59
C GLY A 77 19.60 3.60 -13.53
N PRO A 78 19.60 4.88 -13.09
CA PRO A 78 18.62 5.40 -12.14
C PRO A 78 17.17 5.25 -12.65
N PHE A 79 16.93 5.47 -13.94
CA PHE A 79 15.60 5.32 -14.52
C PHE A 79 15.11 3.86 -14.47
N VAL A 80 15.97 2.89 -14.80
CA VAL A 80 15.66 1.45 -14.66
C VAL A 80 15.39 1.10 -13.20
N GLY A 81 16.19 1.63 -12.26
CA GLY A 81 15.96 1.47 -10.82
C GLY A 81 14.59 1.95 -10.38
N ILE A 82 14.19 3.16 -10.80
CA ILE A 82 12.85 3.69 -10.53
C ILE A 82 11.77 2.78 -11.13
N CYS A 83 11.94 2.30 -12.37
CA CYS A 83 10.98 1.39 -12.99
C CYS A 83 10.76 0.11 -12.19
N LEU A 84 11.84 -0.51 -11.67
CA LEU A 84 11.75 -1.69 -10.81
C LEU A 84 11.04 -1.40 -9.49
N ILE A 85 11.30 -0.24 -8.88
CA ILE A 85 10.61 0.17 -7.65
C ILE A 85 9.12 0.41 -7.93
N VAL A 86 8.76 0.95 -9.09
CA VAL A 86 7.36 1.16 -9.48
C VAL A 86 6.59 -0.16 -9.66
N VAL A 87 7.24 -1.21 -10.17
CA VAL A 87 6.66 -2.57 -10.17
C VAL A 87 6.30 -2.98 -8.74
N SER A 88 7.21 -2.77 -7.78
CA SER A 88 6.98 -3.10 -6.38
C SER A 88 5.80 -2.33 -5.77
N PHE A 89 5.60 -1.06 -6.16
CA PHE A 89 4.44 -0.28 -5.73
C PHE A 89 3.13 -0.79 -6.31
N GLY A 90 3.10 -1.25 -7.58
CA GLY A 90 1.89 -1.88 -8.13
C GLY A 90 1.49 -3.13 -7.34
N VAL A 91 2.47 -3.98 -7.01
CA VAL A 91 2.25 -5.18 -6.19
C VAL A 91 1.78 -4.80 -4.77
N ALA A 92 2.44 -3.82 -4.14
CA ALA A 92 2.08 -3.32 -2.82
C ALA A 92 0.64 -2.76 -2.78
N ASP A 93 0.26 -2.01 -3.81
CA ASP A 93 -1.07 -1.43 -3.95
C ASP A 93 -2.15 -2.50 -4.03
N ALA A 94 -1.93 -3.53 -4.85
CA ALA A 94 -2.84 -4.67 -4.93
C ALA A 94 -3.00 -5.40 -3.58
N HIS A 95 -1.92 -5.50 -2.81
CA HIS A 95 -1.97 -6.11 -1.48
C HIS A 95 -2.80 -5.27 -0.50
N VAL A 96 -2.48 -3.98 -0.38
CA VAL A 96 -3.12 -3.08 0.61
C VAL A 96 -4.54 -2.71 0.19
N GLN A 97 -4.77 -2.21 -1.02
CA GLN A 97 -6.11 -1.81 -1.45
C GLN A 97 -7.02 -3.03 -1.56
N GLY A 98 -6.58 -4.10 -2.20
CA GLY A 98 -7.36 -5.33 -2.30
C GLY A 98 -7.64 -5.96 -0.93
N GLY A 99 -6.64 -5.97 -0.03
CA GLY A 99 -6.79 -6.43 1.35
C GLY A 99 -7.78 -5.61 2.15
N MET A 100 -7.57 -4.30 2.23
CA MET A 100 -8.43 -3.40 2.99
C MET A 100 -9.86 -3.37 2.46
N VAL A 101 -10.07 -3.28 1.14
CA VAL A 101 -11.43 -3.27 0.56
C VAL A 101 -12.15 -4.60 0.84
N GLY A 102 -11.45 -5.73 0.73
CA GLY A 102 -11.98 -7.05 1.09
C GLY A 102 -12.40 -7.13 2.57
N ASP A 103 -11.51 -6.74 3.49
CA ASP A 103 -11.78 -6.74 4.94
C ASP A 103 -12.98 -5.83 5.30
N LEU A 104 -13.04 -4.64 4.70
CA LEU A 104 -14.08 -3.64 4.97
C LEU A 104 -15.44 -4.03 4.40
N SER A 105 -15.49 -4.87 3.36
CA SER A 105 -16.73 -5.37 2.78
C SER A 105 -17.58 -6.21 3.75
N PHE A 106 -16.94 -6.82 4.76
CA PHE A 106 -17.60 -7.53 5.85
C PHE A 106 -18.08 -6.62 6.99
N MET A 107 -17.84 -5.31 6.88
CA MET A 107 -18.20 -4.30 7.87
C MET A 107 -19.28 -3.36 7.33
N CYS A 108 -19.61 -2.31 8.09
CA CYS A 108 -20.56 -1.31 7.62
C CYS A 108 -20.01 -0.46 6.46
N PRO A 109 -20.86 -0.01 5.53
CA PRO A 109 -20.46 0.77 4.35
C PRO A 109 -19.72 2.06 4.70
N GLU A 110 -19.97 2.66 5.86
CA GLU A 110 -19.32 3.89 6.33
C GLU A 110 -17.80 3.71 6.50
N PHE A 111 -17.33 2.50 6.84
CA PHE A 111 -15.88 2.25 6.96
C PHE A 111 -15.20 2.19 5.60
N MET A 112 -15.85 1.58 4.60
CA MET A 112 -15.38 1.59 3.22
C MET A 112 -15.37 3.01 2.66
N GLN A 113 -16.43 3.78 2.89
CA GLN A 113 -16.49 5.20 2.51
C GLN A 113 -15.37 6.01 3.19
N SER A 114 -15.13 5.80 4.48
CA SER A 114 -14.04 6.49 5.22
C SER A 114 -12.67 6.14 4.65
N PHE A 115 -12.45 4.88 4.26
CA PHE A 115 -11.21 4.44 3.63
C PHE A 115 -10.96 5.14 2.28
N PHE A 116 -11.98 5.17 1.40
CA PHE A 116 -11.87 5.87 0.12
C PHE A 116 -11.76 7.40 0.27
N ALA A 117 -12.45 7.98 1.25
CA ALA A 117 -12.30 9.39 1.60
C ALA A 117 -10.87 9.71 2.05
N GLY A 118 -10.26 8.82 2.84
CA GLY A 118 -8.85 8.91 3.23
C GLY A 118 -7.89 8.83 2.05
N LEU A 119 -8.15 7.93 1.09
CA LEU A 119 -7.40 7.83 -0.18
C LEU A 119 -7.50 9.12 -1.01
N ALA A 120 -8.69 9.71 -1.11
CA ALA A 120 -8.88 10.98 -1.80
C ALA A 120 -8.16 12.14 -1.08
N ALA A 121 -8.26 12.19 0.25
CA ALA A 121 -7.59 13.19 1.07
C ALA A 121 -6.07 13.11 0.97
N SER A 122 -5.49 11.90 0.91
CA SER A 122 -4.05 11.73 0.73
C SER A 122 -3.59 12.23 -0.64
N GLY A 123 -4.38 12.04 -1.70
CA GLY A 123 -4.13 12.61 -3.03
C GLY A 123 -4.13 14.15 -3.04
N ALA A 124 -5.10 14.76 -2.35
CA ALA A 124 -5.18 16.21 -2.20
C ALA A 124 -3.97 16.76 -1.40
N MET A 125 -3.65 16.12 -0.27
CA MET A 125 -2.49 16.48 0.56
C MET A 125 -1.17 16.34 -0.21
N THR A 126 -1.01 15.26 -0.96
CA THR A 126 0.16 15.02 -1.82
C THR A 126 0.30 16.09 -2.91
N SER A 127 -0.83 16.57 -3.47
CA SER A 127 -0.84 17.66 -4.45
C SER A 127 -0.44 18.99 -3.82
N ALA A 128 -0.89 19.28 -2.59
CA ALA A 128 -0.49 20.46 -1.85
C ALA A 128 1.01 20.42 -1.49
N LEU A 129 1.50 19.28 -0.98
CA LEU A 129 2.91 19.08 -0.65
C LEU A 129 3.82 19.28 -1.87
N ARG A 130 3.40 18.84 -3.07
CA ARG A 130 4.15 19.07 -4.33
C ARG A 130 4.40 20.54 -4.63
N LEU A 131 3.47 21.44 -4.27
CA LEU A 131 3.63 22.88 -4.54
C LEU A 131 4.63 23.55 -3.60
N ILE A 132 4.77 23.04 -2.36
CA ILE A 132 5.53 23.69 -1.30
C ILE A 132 6.86 23.00 -0.96
N THR A 133 7.05 21.74 -1.36
CA THR A 133 8.24 20.94 -0.98
C THR A 133 9.15 20.60 -2.16
N LYS A 134 10.46 20.47 -1.88
CA LYS A 134 11.43 19.85 -2.80
C LYS A 134 11.22 18.33 -2.86
N ALA A 135 11.65 17.70 -3.97
CA ALA A 135 11.46 16.27 -4.20
C ALA A 135 12.04 15.38 -3.07
N GLU A 136 13.25 15.69 -2.59
CA GLU A 136 13.91 14.97 -1.48
C GLU A 136 13.08 15.02 -0.19
N LEU A 137 12.60 16.21 0.18
CA LEU A 137 11.79 16.42 1.38
C LEU A 137 10.43 15.73 1.26
N PHE A 138 9.80 15.82 0.09
CA PHE A 138 8.56 15.11 -0.21
C PHE A 138 8.73 13.60 -0.01
N LEU A 139 9.83 13.04 -0.52
CA LEU A 139 10.11 11.61 -0.45
C LEU A 139 10.44 11.14 0.97
N ALA A 140 11.12 11.96 1.77
CA ALA A 140 11.34 11.71 3.19
C ALA A 140 10.02 11.72 3.98
N ILE A 141 9.15 12.71 3.75
CA ILE A 141 7.82 12.79 4.39
C ILE A 141 6.98 11.57 4.01
N ALA A 142 6.97 11.18 2.73
CA ALA A 142 6.25 10.00 2.25
C ALA A 142 6.77 8.72 2.92
N THR A 143 8.09 8.53 3.00
CA THR A 143 8.70 7.36 3.65
C THR A 143 8.31 7.27 5.13
N PHE A 144 8.32 8.41 5.84
CA PHE A 144 7.87 8.47 7.23
C PHE A 144 6.37 8.17 7.38
N ALA A 145 5.53 8.72 6.49
CA ALA A 145 4.10 8.45 6.51
C ALA A 145 3.79 6.97 6.25
N GLU A 146 4.45 6.32 5.29
CA GLU A 146 4.29 4.88 5.03
C GLU A 146 4.74 4.03 6.22
N PHE A 147 5.84 4.39 6.87
CA PHE A 147 6.28 3.74 8.09
C PHE A 147 5.24 3.85 9.21
N LEU A 148 4.65 5.04 9.39
CA LEU A 148 3.60 5.26 10.37
C LEU A 148 2.34 4.45 10.03
N CYS A 149 1.92 4.41 8.75
CA CYS A 149 0.81 3.59 8.29
C CYS A 149 1.03 2.11 8.61
N PHE A 150 2.23 1.59 8.34
CA PHE A 150 2.62 0.23 8.70
C PHE A 150 2.45 -0.04 10.21
N LEU A 151 2.98 0.85 11.07
CA LEU A 151 2.87 0.69 12.53
C LEU A 151 1.42 0.74 13.01
N LEU A 152 0.64 1.71 12.51
CA LEU A 152 -0.78 1.86 12.85
C LEU A 152 -1.58 0.61 12.47
N TYR A 153 -1.37 0.08 11.26
CA TYR A 153 -2.02 -1.14 10.82
C TYR A 153 -1.59 -2.37 11.63
N ALA A 154 -0.29 -2.55 11.86
CA ALA A 154 0.23 -3.74 12.52
C ALA A 154 -0.15 -3.82 14.00
N PHE A 155 -0.14 -2.69 14.72
CA PHE A 155 -0.25 -2.67 16.18
C PHE A 155 -1.59 -2.14 16.71
N TYR A 156 -2.20 -1.15 16.05
CA TYR A 156 -3.38 -0.47 16.58
C TYR A 156 -4.68 -1.07 16.03
N VAL A 157 -4.77 -1.29 14.71
CA VAL A 157 -5.99 -1.82 14.06
C VAL A 157 -6.48 -3.13 14.68
N PRO A 158 -5.64 -4.14 14.98
CA PRO A 158 -6.11 -5.39 15.59
C PRO A 158 -6.60 -5.24 17.04
N LYS A 159 -6.22 -4.15 17.72
CA LYS A 159 -6.60 -3.87 19.11
C LYS A 159 -7.95 -3.16 19.21
N LEU A 160 -8.46 -2.56 18.13
CA LEU A 160 -9.71 -1.83 18.14
C LEU A 160 -10.91 -2.76 18.38
N PRO A 161 -11.75 -2.52 19.41
CA PRO A 161 -12.88 -3.40 19.75
C PRO A 161 -13.86 -3.61 18.59
N ILE A 162 -14.13 -2.55 17.82
CA ILE A 162 -15.03 -2.61 16.67
C ILE A 162 -14.49 -3.51 15.55
N VAL A 163 -13.17 -3.47 15.31
CA VAL A 163 -12.50 -4.32 14.32
C VAL A 163 -12.53 -5.78 14.78
N LYS A 164 -12.31 -6.05 16.08
CA LYS A 164 -12.44 -7.39 16.65
C LYS A 164 -13.84 -7.95 16.47
N TYR A 165 -14.87 -7.15 16.73
CA TYR A 165 -16.27 -7.55 16.60
C TYR A 165 -16.59 -7.97 15.15
N TYR A 166 -16.30 -7.12 14.17
CA TYR A 166 -16.60 -7.43 12.76
C TYR A 166 -15.79 -8.61 12.23
N ARG A 167 -14.51 -8.74 12.62
CA ARG A 167 -13.70 -9.89 12.20
C ARG A 167 -14.18 -11.20 12.82
N ALA A 168 -14.64 -11.17 14.07
CA ALA A 168 -15.25 -12.34 14.69
C ALA A 168 -16.59 -12.70 14.03
N LYS A 169 -17.40 -11.69 13.65
CA LYS A 169 -18.63 -11.89 12.87
C LYS A 169 -18.33 -12.53 11.50
N ALA A 170 -17.38 -11.98 10.75
CA ALA A 170 -16.97 -12.52 9.45
C ALA A 170 -16.48 -13.97 9.55
N ALA A 171 -15.73 -14.32 10.60
CA ALA A 171 -15.32 -15.71 10.84
C ALA A 171 -16.50 -16.65 11.10
N LYS A 172 -17.52 -16.20 11.86
CA LYS A 172 -18.74 -16.97 12.10
C LYS A 172 -19.56 -17.17 10.82
N GLU A 173 -19.51 -16.22 9.90
CA GLU A 173 -20.14 -16.29 8.58
C GLU A 173 -19.32 -17.11 7.56
N GLY A 174 -18.22 -17.74 7.99
CA GLY A 174 -17.42 -18.69 7.21
C GLY A 174 -16.18 -18.09 6.53
N SER A 175 -15.85 -16.83 6.78
CA SER A 175 -14.65 -16.20 6.23
C SER A 175 -13.37 -16.77 6.85
N LYS A 176 -12.49 -17.32 6.00
CA LYS A 176 -11.19 -17.89 6.42
C LYS A 176 -10.07 -16.84 6.45
N THR A 177 -10.30 -15.67 5.86
CA THR A 177 -9.27 -14.64 5.63
C THR A 177 -8.90 -13.86 6.90
N VAL A 178 -9.80 -13.81 7.88
CA VAL A 178 -9.65 -13.07 9.15
C VAL A 178 -8.96 -13.85 10.29
N SER A 179 -8.52 -15.09 10.04
CA SER A 179 -7.97 -16.00 11.06
C SER A 179 -6.73 -15.43 11.79
N ALA A 180 -5.73 -14.91 11.07
CA ALA A 180 -4.55 -14.28 11.66
C ALA A 180 -4.85 -12.96 12.36
N ASP A 181 -5.93 -12.26 11.98
CA ASP A 181 -6.39 -11.07 12.70
C ASP A 181 -7.04 -11.40 14.04
N LEU A 182 -7.80 -12.49 14.10
CA LEU A 182 -8.37 -12.98 15.35
C LEU A 182 -7.27 -13.42 16.32
N LYS A 183 -6.26 -14.13 15.81
CA LYS A 183 -5.06 -14.47 16.59
C LYS A 183 -4.33 -13.21 17.09
N ALA A 184 -4.18 -12.19 16.25
CA ALA A 184 -3.59 -10.90 16.64
C ALA A 184 -4.38 -10.18 17.74
N ALA A 185 -5.70 -10.33 17.71
CA ALA A 185 -6.63 -9.75 18.66
C ALA A 185 -6.73 -10.53 19.98
N GLY A 186 -6.07 -11.70 20.08
CA GLY A 186 -6.16 -12.60 21.23
C GLY A 186 -7.44 -13.44 21.27
N ILE A 187 -8.12 -13.61 20.14
CA ILE A 187 -9.38 -14.38 20.02
C ILE A 187 -9.05 -15.72 19.35
N HIS A 188 -9.15 -16.81 20.10
CA HIS A 188 -9.06 -18.17 19.55
C HIS A 188 -10.42 -18.57 18.99
N THR A 189 -10.43 -19.03 17.73
CA THR A 189 -11.63 -19.61 17.11
C THR A 189 -11.68 -21.10 17.44
N HIS A 190 -12.89 -21.63 17.65
CA HIS A 190 -13.14 -23.02 18.08
C HIS A 190 -12.64 -24.11 17.10
N SER A 191 -12.09 -23.73 15.95
CA SER A 191 -11.54 -24.63 14.93
C SER A 191 -10.12 -25.14 15.23
N GLU A 192 -9.49 -24.75 16.35
CA GLU A 192 -8.21 -25.32 16.81
C GLU A 192 -8.38 -26.52 17.78
N GLN A 193 -9.59 -27.09 17.93
CA GLN A 193 -9.88 -28.17 18.89
C GLN A 193 -10.18 -29.56 18.26
N TYR A 194 -9.89 -29.79 16.98
CA TYR A 194 -9.93 -31.13 16.39
C TYR A 194 -8.74 -31.39 15.48
#